data_AF-A0A947C668-F1
#
_entry.id   AF-A0A947C668-F1
#
_cell.length_a   1.000
_cell.length_b   1.000
_cell.length_c   1.000
_cell.angle_alpha   90.00
_cell.angle_beta   90.00
_cell.angle_gamma   90.00
#
_symmetry.space_group_name_H-M   'P 1'
#
loop_
_entity.id
_entity.type
_entity.pdbx_description
1 polymer ?
#
loop_
_entity_poly.entity_id
_entity_poly.type
_entity_poly.pdbx_seq_one_letter_code
_entity_poly.pdbx_strand_id
1 'polypeptide(L)'
;MLSRRKLFKYTLIAGGLVSVGFLVKDSDKQIPQFLAQYEWQNLSQAEAFLLLLFVRVMHDYSDEVMTEQTALAQLTQIDKLLGVLTVSQRDELLMLLNILETNLGRLLLAKRWQDWDELKLSQLNSVLDEWRGSSIQLLNTTYTGLKELLQGVWYADSEHWSAIGYPG
;
A
#
# COMPACT_ATOMS: atom_id res chain seq x y z
N MET A 1 -1.50 55.44 -18.17
CA MET A 1 -2.03 54.46 -19.14
C MET A 1 -2.19 53.11 -18.44
N LEU A 2 -3.41 52.76 -18.01
CA LEU A 2 -3.73 51.50 -17.33
C LEU A 2 -4.95 50.88 -18.04
N SER A 3 -4.74 49.74 -18.70
CA SER A 3 -5.76 48.79 -19.22
C SER A 3 -5.03 47.77 -20.10
N ARG A 4 -5.35 46.48 -20.19
CA ARG A 4 -6.47 45.67 -19.72
C ARG A 4 -6.18 44.22 -20.19
N ARG A 5 -6.76 43.23 -19.48
CA ARG A 5 -7.07 41.85 -19.92
C ARG A 5 -5.88 40.87 -19.88
N LYS A 6 -6.00 39.68 -19.28
CA LYS A 6 -7.16 38.79 -19.07
C LYS A 6 -7.01 38.14 -17.68
N LEU A 7 -7.90 38.42 -16.72
CA LEU A 7 -9.12 37.66 -16.46
C LEU A 7 -8.91 36.14 -16.45
N PHE A 8 -8.34 35.63 -15.35
CA PHE A 8 -8.76 34.33 -14.81
C PHE A 8 -9.51 34.57 -13.51
N LYS A 9 -10.80 34.88 -13.70
CA LYS A 9 -11.83 34.76 -12.67
C LYS A 9 -12.37 33.34 -12.74
N TYR A 10 -11.74 32.44 -11.98
CA TYR A 10 -12.44 31.28 -11.42
C TYR A 10 -12.07 31.23 -9.94
N THR A 11 -12.71 32.13 -9.19
CA THR A 11 -12.90 31.99 -7.75
C THR A 11 -13.71 30.70 -7.52
N LEU A 12 -13.17 29.74 -6.80
CA LEU A 12 -13.37 29.56 -5.36
C LEU A 12 -14.84 29.21 -5.05
N ILE A 13 -15.07 27.93 -4.73
CA ILE A 13 -15.73 27.42 -3.50
C ILE A 13 -16.21 25.98 -3.79
N ALA A 14 -15.34 25.04 -3.45
CA ALA A 14 -15.67 23.70 -2.97
C ALA A 14 -14.39 23.29 -2.22
N GLY A 15 -14.29 23.31 -0.91
CA GLY A 15 -15.28 23.26 0.15
C GLY A 15 -14.55 22.48 1.25
N GLY A 16 -14.21 23.15 2.35
CA GLY A 16 -13.79 22.49 3.59
C GLY A 16 -12.31 22.12 3.71
N LEU A 17 -11.61 22.90 4.52
CA LEU A 17 -10.35 22.54 5.18
C LEU A 17 -10.44 21.17 5.88
N VAL A 18 -9.47 20.29 5.62
CA VAL A 18 -8.78 19.54 6.70
C VAL A 18 -7.28 19.59 6.40
N SER A 19 -6.67 20.74 6.70
CA SER A 19 -5.24 20.84 6.95
C SER A 19 -5.00 20.79 8.47
N VAL A 20 -5.59 19.80 9.14
CA VAL A 20 -5.50 19.62 10.60
C VAL A 20 -4.84 18.28 10.88
N GLY A 21 -3.50 18.32 10.87
CA GLY A 21 -2.61 17.23 11.23
C GLY A 21 -1.70 16.78 10.08
N PHE A 22 -0.37 16.75 10.11
CA PHE A 22 0.57 16.82 11.23
C PHE A 22 0.08 16.14 12.52
N LEU A 23 -0.81 15.15 12.41
CA LEU A 23 -1.12 14.24 13.50
C LEU A 23 -0.02 13.20 13.48
N VAL A 24 1.08 13.60 14.12
CA VAL A 24 2.22 12.81 14.56
C VAL A 24 2.48 11.62 13.65
N LYS A 25 3.29 11.83 12.61
CA LYS A 25 4.04 10.74 11.98
C LYS A 25 5.06 10.27 13.03
N ASP A 26 4.57 9.57 14.05
CA ASP A 26 5.40 8.90 15.03
C ASP A 26 5.90 7.66 14.31
N SER A 27 7.03 7.83 13.67
CA SER A 27 7.65 6.77 12.90
C SER A 27 9.05 6.59 13.42
N ASP A 28 9.15 6.17 14.68
CA ASP A 28 10.24 5.32 15.13
C ASP A 28 10.04 3.90 14.54
N LYS A 29 9.76 3.85 13.23
CA LYS A 29 9.48 2.64 12.47
C LYS A 29 10.77 1.84 12.48
N GLN A 30 10.77 0.65 13.06
CA GLN A 30 11.82 -0.31 12.80
C GLN A 30 11.61 -0.91 11.40
N ILE A 31 11.85 -0.09 10.38
CA ILE A 31 11.88 -0.57 8.99
C ILE A 31 13.01 -1.61 8.91
N PRO A 32 12.72 -2.84 8.49
CA PRO A 32 13.74 -3.85 8.31
C PRO A 32 14.89 -3.33 7.46
N GLN A 33 16.13 -3.55 7.91
CA GLN A 33 17.32 -2.97 7.29
C GLN A 33 17.45 -3.34 5.80
N PHE A 34 17.01 -4.54 5.42
CA PHE A 34 17.03 -5.00 4.03
C PHE A 34 16.11 -4.18 3.10
N LEU A 35 15.02 -3.58 3.62
CA LEU A 35 14.17 -2.68 2.84
C LEU A 35 14.86 -1.32 2.67
N ALA A 36 15.46 -0.80 3.74
CA ALA A 36 16.11 0.50 3.76
C ALA A 36 17.30 0.61 2.79
N GLN A 37 17.90 -0.52 2.42
CA GLN A 37 19.00 -0.59 1.46
C GLN A 37 18.54 -0.59 -0.01
N TYR A 38 17.25 -0.79 -0.28
CA TYR A 38 16.72 -0.89 -1.63
C TYR A 38 16.20 0.46 -2.14
N GLU A 39 16.52 0.80 -3.39
CA GLU A 39 16.02 1.99 -4.07
C GLU A 39 14.72 1.67 -4.84
N TRP A 40 13.61 2.09 -4.29
CA TRP A 40 12.27 1.90 -4.86
C TRP A 40 11.98 2.91 -5.99
N GLN A 41 11.32 2.46 -7.06
CA GLN A 41 10.96 3.33 -8.18
C GLN A 41 9.62 4.04 -7.96
N ASN A 42 8.62 3.32 -7.46
CA ASN A 42 7.26 3.83 -7.25
C ASN A 42 6.86 3.86 -5.77
N LEU A 43 7.52 3.08 -4.93
CA LEU A 43 7.24 2.99 -3.50
C LEU A 43 8.15 3.88 -2.65
N SER A 44 7.66 4.30 -1.49
CA SER A 44 8.48 4.73 -0.37
C SER A 44 8.84 3.55 0.53
N GLN A 45 9.85 3.73 1.39
CA GLN A 45 10.26 2.70 2.35
C GLN A 45 9.13 2.24 3.28
N ALA A 46 8.25 3.16 3.66
CA ALA A 46 7.16 2.86 4.56
C ALA A 46 5.97 2.18 3.86
N GLU A 47 5.70 2.54 2.61
CA GLU A 47 4.71 1.83 1.77
C GLU A 47 5.19 0.40 1.49
N ALA A 48 6.47 0.21 1.19
CA ALA A 48 7.08 -1.11 1.03
C ALA A 48 6.97 -1.95 2.31
N PHE A 49 7.16 -1.34 3.49
CA PHE A 49 6.97 -2.01 4.77
C PHE A 49 5.51 -2.44 5.00
N LEU A 50 4.52 -1.58 4.73
CA LEU A 50 3.11 -1.96 4.83
C LEU A 50 2.75 -3.09 3.88
N LEU A 51 3.23 -3.03 2.64
CA LEU A 51 3.02 -4.08 1.66
C LEU A 51 3.69 -5.39 2.11
N LEU A 52 4.86 -5.35 2.74
CA LEU A 52 5.51 -6.53 3.31
C LEU A 52 4.61 -7.22 4.34
N LEU A 53 3.99 -6.44 5.23
CA LEU A 53 3.09 -6.97 6.24
C LEU A 53 1.87 -7.63 5.59
N PHE A 54 1.27 -7.00 4.58
CA PHE A 54 0.14 -7.58 3.86
C PHE A 54 0.54 -8.83 3.06
N VAL A 55 1.70 -8.82 2.40
CA VAL A 55 2.28 -9.99 1.73
C VAL A 55 2.45 -11.12 2.75
N ARG A 56 3.05 -10.86 3.91
CA ARG A 56 3.29 -11.89 4.93
C ARG A 56 1.98 -12.51 5.44
N VAL A 57 0.96 -11.69 5.64
CA VAL A 57 -0.37 -12.15 6.06
C VAL A 57 -1.05 -12.99 4.99
N MET A 58 -0.98 -12.56 3.72
CA MET A 58 -1.55 -13.34 2.62
C MET A 58 -0.72 -14.59 2.28
N HIS A 59 0.58 -14.59 2.61
CA HIS A 59 1.50 -15.72 2.45
C HIS A 59 1.36 -16.76 3.56
N ASP A 60 0.85 -16.40 4.75
CA ASP A 60 0.59 -17.33 5.88
C ASP A 60 -0.45 -18.42 5.53
N TYR A 61 -1.12 -18.31 4.37
CA TYR A 61 -1.87 -19.41 3.76
C TYR A 61 -0.98 -20.55 3.21
N SER A 62 0.33 -20.33 3.10
CA SER A 62 1.33 -21.34 2.75
C SER A 62 2.19 -21.66 3.96
N ASP A 63 2.46 -22.94 4.21
CA ASP A 63 3.25 -23.42 5.36
C ASP A 63 4.74 -22.99 5.32
N GLU A 64 5.15 -22.20 4.32
CA GLU A 64 6.54 -21.82 4.08
C GLU A 64 6.91 -20.48 4.74
N VAL A 65 8.02 -20.48 5.47
CA VAL A 65 8.56 -19.26 6.09
C VAL A 65 9.13 -18.37 5.00
N MET A 66 8.46 -17.25 4.71
CA MET A 66 8.99 -16.25 3.77
C MET A 66 10.34 -15.70 4.26
N THR A 67 11.38 -15.84 3.44
CA THR A 67 12.74 -15.34 3.68
C THR A 67 12.84 -13.86 3.30
N GLU A 68 13.88 -13.15 3.76
CA GLU A 68 14.14 -11.75 3.35
C GLU A 68 14.34 -11.62 1.83
N GLN A 69 14.99 -12.61 1.20
CA GLN A 69 15.22 -12.63 -0.24
C GLN A 69 13.92 -12.78 -1.02
N THR A 70 13.06 -13.72 -0.60
CA THR A 70 11.73 -13.92 -1.20
C THR A 70 10.84 -12.69 -1.00
N ALA A 71 10.88 -12.10 0.19
CA ALA A 71 10.15 -10.87 0.51
C ALA A 71 10.59 -9.70 -0.39
N LEU A 72 11.90 -9.49 -0.51
CA LEU A 72 12.44 -8.43 -1.37
C LEU A 72 12.08 -8.66 -2.84
N ALA A 73 12.20 -9.90 -3.32
CA ALA A 73 11.83 -10.26 -4.70
C ALA A 73 10.35 -9.94 -5.00
N GLN A 74 9.44 -10.33 -4.10
CA GLN A 74 8.01 -10.02 -4.24
C GLN A 74 7.76 -8.51 -4.22
N LEU A 75 8.34 -7.78 -3.27
CA LEU A 75 8.17 -6.33 -3.19
C LEU A 75 8.71 -5.60 -4.42
N THR A 76 9.85 -6.03 -4.96
CA THR A 76 10.39 -5.48 -6.22
C THR A 76 9.47 -5.76 -7.41
N GLN A 77 8.81 -6.91 -7.45
CA GLN A 77 7.80 -7.20 -8.47
C GLN A 77 6.56 -6.32 -8.28
N ILE A 78 6.11 -6.09 -7.05
CA ILE A 78 5.02 -5.14 -6.76
C ILE A 78 5.41 -3.75 -7.27
N ASP A 79 6.60 -3.25 -6.93
CA ASP A 79 7.11 -1.94 -7.36
C ASP A 79 7.10 -1.78 -8.89
N LYS A 80 7.44 -2.85 -9.63
CA LYS A 80 7.34 -2.88 -11.09
C LYS A 80 5.90 -2.88 -11.59
N LEU A 81 5.02 -3.69 -11.00
CA LEU A 81 3.60 -3.74 -11.38
C LEU A 81 2.89 -2.41 -11.15
N LEU A 82 3.25 -1.69 -10.07
CA LEU A 82 2.76 -0.32 -9.86
C LEU A 82 3.08 0.57 -11.06
N GLY A 83 4.26 0.42 -11.66
CA GLY A 83 4.68 1.11 -12.88
C GLY A 83 3.77 0.89 -14.09
N VAL A 84 3.04 -0.24 -14.13
CA VAL A 84 2.12 -0.60 -15.22
C VAL A 84 0.69 -0.10 -14.97
N LEU A 85 0.32 0.14 -13.71
CA LEU A 85 -0.99 0.70 -13.36
C LEU A 85 -1.17 2.11 -13.96
N THR A 86 -2.43 2.48 -14.23
CA THR A 86 -2.74 3.88 -14.57
C THR A 86 -2.36 4.80 -13.40
N VAL A 87 -2.05 6.06 -13.72
CA VAL A 87 -1.63 7.05 -12.70
C VAL A 87 -2.68 7.17 -11.59
N SER A 88 -3.98 7.24 -11.93
CA SER A 88 -5.06 7.32 -10.92
C SER A 88 -5.05 6.11 -9.97
N GLN A 89 -4.95 4.89 -10.51
CA GLN A 89 -4.96 3.68 -9.69
C GLN A 89 -3.73 3.60 -8.76
N ARG A 90 -2.56 4.00 -9.26
CA ARG A 90 -1.33 4.05 -8.47
C ARG A 90 -1.45 5.08 -7.35
N ASP A 91 -1.86 6.30 -7.67
CA ASP A 91 -1.96 7.40 -6.70
C ASP A 91 -3.00 7.09 -5.61
N GLU A 92 -4.14 6.49 -5.97
CA GLU A 92 -5.16 6.07 -5.01
C GLU A 92 -4.62 5.03 -4.02
N LEU A 93 -3.87 4.04 -4.52
CA LEU A 93 -3.26 3.01 -3.68
C LEU A 93 -2.18 3.61 -2.75
N LEU A 94 -1.26 4.40 -3.29
CA LEU A 94 -0.20 5.03 -2.49
C LEU A 94 -0.80 6.01 -1.47
N MET A 95 -1.81 6.79 -1.85
CA MET A 95 -2.52 7.67 -0.92
C MET A 95 -3.12 6.89 0.25
N LEU A 96 -3.74 5.74 -0.01
CA LEU A 96 -4.26 4.88 1.04
C LEU A 96 -3.14 4.37 1.97
N LEU A 97 -2.04 3.85 1.41
CA LEU A 97 -0.90 3.39 2.21
C LEU A 97 -0.36 4.52 3.09
N ASN A 98 -0.21 5.73 2.54
CA ASN A 98 0.18 6.92 3.29
C ASN A 98 -0.80 7.27 4.41
N ILE A 99 -2.12 7.14 4.19
CA ILE A 99 -3.11 7.34 5.26
C ILE A 99 -2.91 6.29 6.35
N LEU A 100 -2.73 5.02 5.99
CA LEU A 100 -2.49 3.92 6.93
C LEU A 100 -1.18 4.04 7.70
N GLU A 101 -0.22 4.84 7.25
CA GLU A 101 0.96 5.14 8.05
C GLU A 101 0.67 6.05 9.26
N THR A 102 -0.44 6.79 9.22
CA THR A 102 -0.79 7.74 10.29
C THR A 102 -1.57 7.05 11.40
N ASN A 103 -1.37 7.49 12.66
CA ASN A 103 -2.14 7.00 13.81
C ASN A 103 -3.65 7.07 13.57
N LEU A 104 -4.11 8.20 12.99
CA LEU A 104 -5.52 8.40 12.70
C LEU A 104 -6.01 7.46 11.59
N GLY A 105 -5.25 7.29 10.51
CA GLY A 105 -5.63 6.38 9.43
C GLY A 105 -5.69 4.93 9.89
N ARG A 106 -4.73 4.48 10.72
CA ARG A 106 -4.80 3.14 11.35
C ARG A 106 -6.03 2.98 12.22
N LEU A 107 -6.33 3.99 13.03
CA LEU A 107 -7.51 3.93 13.89
C LEU A 107 -8.81 3.89 13.08
N LEU A 108 -8.94 4.74 12.06
CA LEU A 108 -10.17 4.83 11.26
C LEU A 108 -10.36 3.64 10.33
N LEU A 109 -9.28 3.22 9.66
CA LEU A 109 -9.36 2.20 8.61
C LEU A 109 -9.11 0.80 9.16
N ALA A 110 -8.22 0.65 10.15
CA ALA A 110 -7.88 -0.66 10.72
C ALA A 110 -8.40 -0.88 12.16
N LYS A 111 -8.96 0.15 12.81
CA LYS A 111 -9.41 0.09 14.22
C LYS A 111 -8.30 -0.42 15.15
N ARG A 112 -7.06 -0.04 14.87
CA ARG A 112 -5.89 -0.36 15.70
C ARG A 112 -5.21 0.91 16.16
N TRP A 113 -4.80 0.92 17.42
CA TRP A 113 -4.00 1.98 18.02
C TRP A 113 -2.50 1.67 18.03
N GLN A 114 -2.17 0.37 18.03
CA GLN A 114 -0.80 -0.13 18.02
C GLN A 114 -0.13 0.14 16.67
N ASP A 115 1.19 0.23 16.69
CA ASP A 115 1.97 0.32 15.46
C ASP A 115 1.90 -0.98 14.65
N TRP A 116 2.13 -0.87 13.34
CA TRP A 116 1.98 -2.01 12.44
C TRP A 116 3.01 -3.12 12.68
N ASP A 117 4.20 -2.77 13.17
CA ASP A 117 5.27 -3.68 13.59
C ASP A 117 5.00 -4.37 14.93
N GLU A 118 4.15 -3.78 15.78
CA GLU A 118 3.71 -4.37 17.05
C GLU A 118 2.57 -5.39 16.88
N LEU A 119 1.87 -5.37 15.74
CA LEU A 119 0.75 -6.25 15.48
C LEU A 119 1.22 -7.66 15.12
N LYS A 120 0.62 -8.65 15.77
CA LYS A 120 0.79 -10.06 15.38
C LYS A 120 0.17 -10.29 14.00
N LEU A 121 0.71 -11.26 13.25
CA LEU A 121 0.16 -11.66 11.94
C LEU A 121 -1.34 -11.97 12.00
N SER A 122 -1.83 -12.61 13.07
CA SER A 122 -3.26 -12.87 13.28
C SER A 122 -4.11 -11.60 13.41
N GLN A 123 -3.57 -10.54 14.02
CA GLN A 123 -4.24 -9.26 14.16
C GLN A 123 -4.27 -8.50 12.83
N LEU A 124 -3.18 -8.58 12.05
CA LEU A 124 -3.11 -8.03 10.70
C LEU A 124 -4.08 -8.76 9.76
N ASN A 125 -4.18 -10.10 9.85
CA ASN A 125 -5.17 -10.88 9.11
C ASN A 125 -6.59 -10.43 9.45
N SER A 126 -6.86 -10.20 10.74
CA SER A 126 -8.16 -9.70 11.19
C SER A 126 -8.50 -8.33 10.59
N VAL A 127 -7.51 -7.44 10.41
CA VAL A 127 -7.72 -6.14 9.73
C VAL A 127 -8.12 -6.35 8.27
N LEU A 128 -7.42 -7.22 7.54
CA LEU A 128 -7.77 -7.52 6.15
C LEU A 128 -9.14 -8.19 6.01
N ASP A 129 -9.49 -9.08 6.92
CA ASP A 129 -10.82 -9.70 6.97
C ASP A 129 -11.93 -8.67 7.30
N GLU A 130 -11.66 -7.71 8.20
CA GLU A 130 -12.56 -6.59 8.46
C GLU A 130 -12.75 -5.70 7.21
N TRP A 131 -11.70 -5.46 6.42
CA TRP A 131 -11.81 -4.72 5.16
C TRP A 131 -12.63 -5.47 4.13
N ARG A 132 -12.38 -6.79 3.99
CA ARG A 132 -13.13 -7.67 3.11
C ARG A 132 -14.63 -7.64 3.41
N GLY A 133 -15.01 -7.66 4.69
CA GLY A 133 -16.42 -7.65 5.13
C GLY A 133 -17.03 -6.25 5.32
N SER A 134 -16.28 -5.17 5.04
CA SER A 134 -16.72 -3.81 5.35
C SER A 134 -17.86 -3.33 4.44
N SER A 135 -18.83 -2.62 5.03
CA SER A 135 -19.84 -1.86 4.27
C SER A 135 -19.29 -0.56 3.67
N ILE A 136 -18.09 -0.15 4.09
CA ILE A 136 -17.38 1.00 3.51
C ILE A 136 -16.74 0.52 2.21
N GLN A 137 -17.32 0.94 1.08
CA GLN A 137 -16.88 0.52 -0.25
C GLN A 137 -15.38 0.74 -0.49
N LEU A 138 -14.82 1.84 0.02
CA LEU A 138 -13.38 2.12 -0.08
C LEU A 138 -12.52 0.98 0.49
N LEU A 139 -12.86 0.45 1.67
CA LEU A 139 -12.09 -0.62 2.31
C LEU A 139 -12.24 -1.95 1.57
N ASN A 140 -13.45 -2.27 1.11
CA ASN A 140 -13.71 -3.50 0.37
C ASN A 140 -13.02 -3.49 -1.01
N THR A 141 -13.11 -2.37 -1.75
CA THR A 141 -12.41 -2.18 -3.03
C THR A 141 -10.90 -2.23 -2.84
N THR A 142 -10.38 -1.59 -1.79
CA THR A 142 -8.96 -1.66 -1.41
C THR A 142 -8.51 -3.10 -1.18
N TYR A 143 -9.23 -3.86 -0.36
CA TYR A 143 -8.90 -5.26 -0.09
C TYR A 143 -8.84 -6.06 -1.38
N THR A 144 -9.81 -5.87 -2.27
CA THR A 144 -9.88 -6.54 -3.57
C THR A 144 -8.69 -6.16 -4.45
N GLY A 145 -8.39 -4.86 -4.58
CA GLY A 145 -7.27 -4.37 -5.38
C GLY A 145 -5.91 -4.82 -4.85
N LEU A 146 -5.69 -4.80 -3.53
CA LEU A 146 -4.47 -5.34 -2.91
C LEU A 146 -4.33 -6.84 -3.20
N LYS A 147 -5.41 -7.60 -3.01
CA LYS A 147 -5.43 -9.04 -3.27
C LYS A 147 -5.17 -9.35 -4.76
N GLU A 148 -5.71 -8.58 -5.69
CA GLU A 148 -5.44 -8.73 -7.13
C GLU A 148 -4.01 -8.37 -7.49
N LEU A 149 -3.46 -7.29 -6.91
CA LEU A 149 -2.07 -6.88 -7.10
C LEU A 149 -1.10 -7.97 -6.62
N LEU A 150 -1.33 -8.51 -5.43
CA LEU A 150 -0.48 -9.56 -4.85
C LEU A 150 -0.57 -10.88 -5.62
N GLN A 151 -1.76 -11.28 -6.07
CA GLN A 151 -1.91 -12.41 -6.97
C GLN A 151 -1.21 -12.15 -8.31
N GLY A 152 -1.34 -10.94 -8.86
CA GLY A 152 -0.67 -10.54 -10.10
C GLY A 152 0.84 -10.71 -10.02
N VAL A 153 1.46 -10.35 -8.88
CA VAL A 153 2.88 -10.63 -8.62
C VAL A 153 3.18 -12.12 -8.60
N TRP A 154 2.38 -12.90 -7.84
CA TRP A 154 2.58 -14.34 -7.77
C TRP A 154 2.52 -15.02 -9.14
N TYR A 155 1.61 -14.58 -10.02
CA TYR A 155 1.50 -15.09 -11.39
C TYR A 155 2.54 -14.52 -12.36
N ALA A 156 3.04 -13.30 -12.12
CA ALA A 156 4.07 -12.67 -12.95
C ALA A 156 5.46 -13.30 -12.75
N ASP A 157 5.65 -14.06 -11.68
CA ASP A 157 6.90 -14.76 -11.42
C ASP A 157 7.07 -15.96 -12.36
N SER A 158 7.85 -15.73 -13.42
CA SER A 158 8.20 -16.72 -14.44
C SER A 158 8.99 -17.92 -13.91
N GLU A 159 9.55 -17.89 -12.70
CA GLU A 159 10.23 -19.07 -12.13
C GLU A 159 9.29 -20.27 -12.04
N HIS A 160 8.00 -20.06 -11.77
CA HIS A 160 6.99 -21.13 -11.75
C HIS A 160 6.61 -21.64 -13.15
N TRP A 161 6.77 -20.84 -14.21
CA TRP A 161 6.38 -21.23 -15.56
C TRP A 161 7.32 -22.28 -16.16
N SER A 162 8.60 -22.21 -15.81
CA SER A 162 9.60 -23.20 -16.24
C SER A 162 9.31 -24.59 -15.67
N ALA A 163 8.77 -24.66 -14.45
CA ALA A 163 8.44 -25.92 -13.78
C ALA A 163 7.19 -26.61 -14.35
N ILE A 164 6.27 -25.86 -14.98
CA ILE A 164 5.04 -26.41 -15.60
C ILE A 164 5.12 -26.54 -17.12
N GLY A 165 6.28 -26.25 -17.74
CA GLY A 165 6.51 -26.48 -19.17
C GLY A 165 5.75 -25.53 -20.10
N TYR A 166 5.43 -24.31 -19.65
CA TYR A 166 4.77 -23.32 -20.51
C TYR A 166 5.78 -22.76 -21.54
N PRO A 167 5.53 -22.84 -22.87
CA PRO A 167 6.59 -22.60 -23.88
C PRO A 167 6.99 -21.13 -24.10
N GLY A 168 6.28 -20.18 -23.50
CA GLY A 168 6.30 -18.78 -23.95
C GLY A 168 5.39 -18.56 -25.16
#